data_AF-A0A625R3V3-F1
#
_entry.id   AF-A0A625R3V3-F1
#
_cell.length_a   1.000
_cell.length_b   1.000
_cell.length_c   1.000
_cell.angle_alpha   90.00
_cell.angle_beta   90.00
_cell.angle_gamma   90.00
#
_symmetry.space_group_name_H-M   'P 1'
#
loop_
_entity.id
_entity.type
_entity.pdbx_description
1 polymer ?
#
loop_
_entity_poly.entity_id
_entity_poly.type
_entity_poly.pdbx_seq_one_letter_code
_entity_poly.pdbx_strand_id
1 'polypeptide(L)'
;MDINGIKVASVERFNKYAEWLARQMVAGVPLASHACPHCGSALHVIANGDKGDQWDSTCACPVCAKMFHRSILHGDGAPAINIIKLDRGW
;
A
#
# COMPACT_ATOMS: atom_id res chain seq x y z
N MET A 1 -16.96 9.54 0.86
CA MET A 1 -16.34 10.60 1.68
C MET A 1 -15.29 11.27 0.81
N ASP A 2 -15.18 12.59 0.86
CA ASP A 2 -14.10 13.34 0.21
C ASP A 2 -13.12 13.80 1.29
N ILE A 3 -11.82 13.56 1.08
CA ILE A 3 -10.75 14.02 1.97
C ILE A 3 -9.72 14.70 1.08
N ASN A 4 -9.55 16.02 1.22
CA ASN A 4 -8.61 16.82 0.44
C ASN A 4 -8.75 16.60 -1.09
N GLY A 5 -9.98 16.49 -1.61
CA GLY A 5 -10.26 16.29 -3.03
C GLY A 5 -10.08 14.84 -3.50
N ILE A 6 -9.82 13.90 -2.58
CA ILE A 6 -9.74 12.48 -2.87
C ILE A 6 -11.05 11.80 -2.47
N LYS A 7 -11.75 11.26 -3.47
CA LYS A 7 -12.97 10.49 -3.25
C LYS A 7 -12.63 9.09 -2.73
N VAL A 8 -12.91 8.85 -1.45
CA VAL A 8 -12.81 7.54 -0.82
C VAL A 8 -13.97 6.67 -1.30
N ALA A 9 -13.64 5.57 -1.97
CA ALA A 9 -14.58 4.64 -2.57
C ALA A 9 -15.33 3.80 -1.53
N SER A 10 -14.65 3.39 -0.45
CA SER A 10 -15.25 2.63 0.66
C SER A 10 -14.69 3.11 1.99
N VAL A 11 -15.55 3.72 2.82
CA VAL A 11 -15.17 4.22 4.16
C VAL A 11 -14.77 3.07 5.07
N GLU A 12 -15.48 1.95 5.03
CA GLU A 12 -15.17 0.77 5.85
C GLU A 12 -13.76 0.22 5.56
N ARG A 13 -13.41 0.05 4.27
CA ARG A 13 -12.08 -0.44 3.88
C ARG A 13 -10.98 0.54 4.28
N PHE A 14 -11.23 1.83 4.08
CA PHE A 14 -10.30 2.87 4.48
C PHE A 14 -10.06 2.87 5.99
N ASN A 15 -11.12 2.74 6.80
CA ASN A 15 -11.00 2.67 8.26
C ASN A 15 -10.22 1.43 8.72
N LYS A 16 -10.53 0.25 8.16
CA LYS A 16 -9.76 -1.00 8.45
C LYS A 16 -8.28 -0.84 8.13
N TYR A 17 -7.96 -0.17 7.02
CA TYR A 17 -6.59 0.15 6.63
C TYR A 17 -5.93 1.13 7.60
N ALA A 18 -6.61 2.21 7.98
CA ALA A 18 -6.11 3.21 8.93
C ALA A 18 -5.85 2.60 10.31
N GLU A 19 -6.77 1.77 10.82
CA GLU A 19 -6.59 1.04 12.07
C GLU A 19 -5.40 0.08 12.02
N TRP A 20 -5.26 -0.68 10.93
CA TRP A 20 -4.12 -1.55 10.73
C TRP A 20 -2.80 -0.76 10.72
N LEU A 21 -2.76 0.37 10.01
CA LEU A 21 -1.59 1.23 9.91
C LEU A 21 -1.19 1.79 11.28
N ALA A 22 -2.16 2.30 12.03
CA ALA A 22 -1.94 2.80 13.39
C ALA A 22 -1.33 1.72 14.30
N ARG A 23 -1.84 0.48 14.23
CA ARG A 23 -1.26 -0.64 14.99
C ARG A 23 0.20 -0.93 14.60
N GLN A 24 0.54 -0.91 13.31
CA GLN A 24 1.92 -1.15 12.87
C GLN A 24 2.86 -0.03 13.32
N MET A 25 2.41 1.22 13.25
CA MET A 25 3.20 2.38 13.70
C MET A 25 3.47 2.33 15.21
N VAL A 26 2.45 2.02 16.02
CA VAL A 26 2.61 1.86 17.48
C VAL A 26 3.54 0.70 17.82
N ALA A 27 3.48 -0.39 17.05
CA ALA A 27 4.36 -1.54 17.23
C ALA A 27 5.81 -1.30 16.74
N GLY A 28 6.13 -0.15 16.13
CA GLY A 28 7.46 0.14 15.59
C GLY A 28 7.85 -0.75 14.41
N VAL A 29 6.87 -1.34 13.72
CA VAL A 29 7.13 -2.21 12.56
C VAL A 29 7.67 -1.36 11.41
N PRO A 30 8.77 -1.76 10.74
CA PRO A 30 9.25 -1.06 9.55
C PRO A 30 8.20 -1.04 8.44
N LEU A 31 7.85 0.16 8.00
CA LEU A 31 6.90 0.39 6.92
C LEU A 31 7.60 1.07 5.75
N ALA A 32 7.21 0.69 4.54
CA ALA A 32 7.57 1.40 3.33
C ALA A 32 6.35 2.02 2.68
N SER A 33 6.55 3.18 2.05
CA SER A 33 5.49 3.96 1.41
C SER A 33 5.59 3.90 -0.11
N HIS A 34 4.45 3.82 -0.79
CA HIS A 34 4.36 3.96 -2.24
C HIS A 34 3.07 4.69 -2.63
N ALA A 35 3.06 5.35 -3.79
CA ALA A 35 1.83 5.93 -4.32
C ALA A 35 0.93 4.85 -4.94
N CYS A 36 -0.39 5.01 -4.80
CA CYS A 36 -1.35 4.27 -5.60
C CYS A 36 -1.24 4.71 -7.07
N PRO A 37 -1.12 3.81 -8.05
CA PRO A 37 -0.93 4.19 -9.46
C PRO A 37 -2.21 4.73 -10.11
N HIS A 38 -3.33 4.72 -9.39
CA HIS A 38 -4.63 5.15 -9.90
C HIS A 38 -5.12 6.48 -9.33
N CYS A 39 -4.87 6.74 -8.04
CA CYS A 39 -5.36 7.93 -7.35
C CYS A 39 -4.27 8.75 -6.67
N GLY A 40 -3.01 8.31 -6.74
CA GLY A 40 -1.86 9.03 -6.17
C GLY A 40 -1.76 8.99 -4.64
N SER A 41 -2.76 8.47 -3.91
CA SER A 41 -2.70 8.39 -2.45
C SER A 41 -1.50 7.58 -1.97
N ALA A 42 -0.81 8.08 -0.94
CA ALA A 42 0.27 7.37 -0.28
C ALA A 42 -0.26 6.17 0.49
N LEU A 43 0.29 5.00 0.20
CA LEU A 43 -0.02 3.72 0.83
C LEU A 43 1.23 3.17 1.50
N HIS A 44 1.02 2.53 2.64
CA HIS A 44 2.06 1.90 3.45
C HIS A 44 1.90 0.39 3.44
N VAL A 45 3.04 -0.30 3.47
CA VAL A 45 3.16 -1.76 3.53
C VAL A 45 4.29 -2.12 4.49
N ILE A 46 4.18 -3.28 5.13
CA ILE A 46 5.26 -3.81 5.96
C ILE A 46 6.48 -4.09 5.09
N ALA A 47 7.66 -3.77 5.62
CA ALA A 47 8.96 -3.94 4.98
C ALA A 47 9.90 -4.84 5.80
N ASN A 48 9.35 -5.78 6.58
CA ASN A 48 10.08 -6.59 7.57
C ASN A 48 10.72 -7.87 7.01
N GLY A 49 11.03 -7.93 5.71
CA GLY A 49 11.74 -9.08 5.12
C GLY A 49 13.23 -9.07 5.48
N ASP A 50 13.88 -10.22 5.38
CA ASP A 50 15.34 -10.32 5.46
C ASP A 50 15.98 -9.72 4.20
N LYS A 51 17.27 -9.36 4.30
CA LYS A 51 18.01 -8.87 3.14
C LYS A 51 17.99 -9.89 2.00
N GLY A 52 17.53 -9.46 0.83
CA GLY A 52 17.37 -10.29 -0.36
C GLY A 52 15.98 -10.87 -0.55
N ASP A 53 15.09 -10.74 0.45
CA ASP A 53 13.72 -11.20 0.31
C ASP A 53 12.96 -10.39 -0.75
N GLN A 54 12.20 -11.12 -1.55
CA GLN A 54 11.30 -10.56 -2.54
C GLN A 54 9.92 -11.17 -2.38
N TRP A 55 8.91 -10.32 -2.41
CA TRP A 55 7.53 -10.76 -2.44
C TRP A 55 6.68 -9.83 -3.29
N ASP A 56 5.58 -10.36 -3.78
CA ASP A 56 4.60 -9.59 -4.52
C ASP A 56 3.19 -9.83 -4.02
N SER A 57 2.29 -8.93 -4.40
CA SER A 57 0.89 -8.98 -4.00
C SER A 57 0.02 -8.24 -5.00
N THR A 58 -1.08 -8.88 -5.39
CA THR A 58 -2.19 -8.19 -6.05
C THR A 58 -3.06 -7.50 -5.00
N CYS A 59 -3.11 -6.18 -5.05
CA CYS A 59 -3.66 -5.33 -3.98
C CYS A 59 -4.85 -4.50 -4.49
N ALA A 60 -5.81 -4.22 -3.61
CA ALA A 60 -6.82 -3.18 -3.83
C ALA A 60 -6.43 -1.92 -3.07
N CYS A 61 -6.47 -0.74 -3.72
CA CYS A 61 -6.24 0.52 -3.01
C CYS A 61 -7.34 0.73 -1.95
N PRO A 62 -7.00 1.00 -0.68
CA PRO A 62 -7.99 1.27 0.36
C PRO A 62 -8.76 2.58 0.13
N VAL A 63 -8.21 3.48 -0.68
CA VAL A 63 -8.81 4.78 -0.99
C VAL A 63 -9.71 4.70 -2.22
N CYS A 64 -9.18 4.35 -3.40
CA CYS A 64 -9.94 4.37 -4.65
C CYS A 64 -10.50 3.02 -5.10
N ALA A 65 -10.27 1.95 -4.32
CA ALA A 65 -10.71 0.58 -4.59
C ALA A 65 -10.16 -0.12 -5.84
N LYS A 66 -9.43 0.56 -6.72
CA LYS A 66 -8.83 -0.04 -7.93
C LYS A 66 -7.66 -0.97 -7.58
N MET A 67 -7.51 -1.99 -8.41
CA MET A 67 -6.49 -3.03 -8.25
C MET A 67 -5.13 -2.57 -8.81
N PHE A 68 -4.05 -3.02 -8.19
CA PHE A 68 -2.69 -2.87 -8.69
C PHE A 68 -1.85 -4.06 -8.25
N HIS A 69 -0.77 -4.35 -8.96
CA HIS A 69 0.23 -5.31 -8.52
C HIS A 69 1.39 -4.56 -7.88
N ARG A 70 1.91 -5.10 -6.78
CA ARG A 70 3.07 -4.56 -6.07
C ARG A 70 4.09 -5.66 -5.88
N SER A 71 5.34 -5.35 -6.21
CA SER A 71 6.49 -6.21 -5.88
C SER A 71 7.45 -5.41 -4.99
N ILE A 72 7.99 -6.06 -3.97
CA ILE A 72 8.90 -5.47 -2.99
C ILE A 72 10.15 -6.32 -2.94
N LEU A 73 11.31 -5.66 -3.02
CA LEU A 73 12.62 -6.27 -2.80
C LEU A 73 13.28 -5.59 -1.60
N HIS A 74 13.61 -6.37 -0.57
CA HIS A 74 14.34 -5.88 0.59
C HIS A 74 15.84 -5.82 0.28
N GLY A 75 16.37 -4.60 0.13
CA GLY A 75 17.79 -4.34 -0.15
C GLY A 75 18.57 -3.90 1.08
N ASP A 76 19.79 -3.40 0.88
CA ASP A 76 20.66 -2.85 1.93
C ASP A 76 20.17 -1.52 2.56
N GLY A 77 18.96 -1.08 2.24
CA GLY A 77 18.40 0.20 2.66
C GLY A 77 16.88 0.22 2.54
N ALA A 78 16.30 1.36 2.13
CA ALA A 78 14.87 1.42 1.86
C ALA A 78 14.49 0.37 0.79
N PRO A 79 13.42 -0.41 0.99
CA PRO A 79 13.05 -1.46 0.05
C PRO A 79 12.70 -0.86 -1.32
N ALA A 80 13.12 -1.55 -2.37
CA ALA A 80 12.72 -1.19 -3.72
C ALA A 80 11.28 -1.67 -3.95
N ILE A 81 10.40 -0.76 -4.33
CA ILE A 81 8.99 -1.06 -4.57
C ILE A 81 8.67 -0.79 -6.04
N ASN A 82 8.21 -1.82 -6.74
CA ASN A 82 7.66 -1.69 -8.08
C ASN A 82 6.13 -1.78 -8.03
N ILE A 83 5.46 -0.86 -8.73
CA ILE A 83 3.99 -0.76 -8.75
C ILE A 83 3.52 -0.83 -10.19
N ILE A 84 2.68 -1.82 -10.49
CA ILE A 84 2.07 -2.00 -11.81
C ILE A 84 0.59 -1.69 -11.69
N LYS A 85 0.15 -0.69 -12.45
CA LYS A 85 -1.26 -0.34 -12.58
C LYS A 85 -2.00 -1.47 -13.30
N LEU A 86 -3.10 -1.95 -12.72
CA LEU A 86 -3.97 -2.94 -13.37
C LEU A 86 -5.22 -2.23 -13.88
N ASP A 87 -5.32 -2.09 -15.21
CA ASP A 87 -6.40 -1.33 -15.87
C ASP A 87 -7.62 -2.19 -16.25
N ARG A 88 -7.50 -3.52 -16.19
CA ARG A 88 -8.61 -4.46 -16.41
C ARG A 88 -8.75 -5.36 -15.19
N GLY A 89 -9.99 -5.56 -14.75
CA GLY A 89 -10.31 -6.57 -13.73
C GLY A 89 -9.94 -7.96 -14.25
N TRP A 90 -9.53 -8.84 -13.36
CA TRP A 90 -9.33 -10.26 -13.65
C TRP A 90 -10.70 -10.94 -13.75
#